data_AF-A0A6A4EGJ9-F1
#
_entry.id   AF-A0A6A4EGJ9-F1
#
_cell.length_a   1.000
_cell.length_b   1.000
_cell.length_c   1.000
_cell.angle_alpha   90.00
_cell.angle_beta   90.00
_cell.angle_gamma   90.00
#
_symmetry.space_group_name_H-M   'P 1'
#
loop_
_entity.id
_entity.type
_entity.pdbx_description
1 polymer ?
#
loop_
_entity_poly.entity_id
_entity_poly.type
_entity_poly.pdbx_seq_one_letter_code
_entity_poly.pdbx_strand_id
1 'polypeptide(L)' 'MGCYVDRSQSQDCVGIGDMVYSTAGRSRIKITLAGYLVYLFDIWVGDLPGLEAILGMDFMVPVGIRLDLADGSLSPG' A
#
# COMPACT_ATOMS: atom_id res chain seq x y z
N MET A 1 10.95 -7.46 -17.36
CA MET A 1 10.29 -6.19 -17.74
C MET A 1 10.00 -5.43 -16.46
N GLY A 2 10.50 -4.19 -16.33
CA GLY A 2 10.22 -3.34 -15.18
C GLY A 2 8.94 -2.53 -15.38
N CYS A 3 8.36 -2.05 -14.28
CA CYS A 3 7.23 -1.13 -14.32
C CYS A 3 7.70 0.29 -14.69
N TYR A 4 6.91 1.03 -15.49
CA TYR A 4 7.20 2.44 -15.77
C TYR A 4 6.85 3.30 -14.56
N VAL A 5 7.81 4.09 -14.09
CA VAL A 5 7.61 5.05 -13.00
C VAL A 5 7.62 6.45 -13.61
N ASP A 6 6.48 7.13 -13.56
CA ASP A 6 6.35 8.53 -13.93
C ASP A 6 7.01 9.41 -12.86
N ARG A 7 8.22 9.89 -13.15
CA ARG A 7 8.99 10.77 -12.27
C ARG A 7 8.60 12.25 -12.38
N SER A 8 7.68 12.60 -13.29
CA SER A 8 7.14 13.96 -13.36
C SER A 8 6.14 14.26 -12.25
N GLN A 9 5.64 13.21 -11.58
CA GLN A 9 4.75 13.30 -10.44
C GLN A 9 5.50 12.93 -9.17
N SER A 10 5.40 13.78 -8.16
CA SER A 10 5.87 13.51 -6.81
C SER A 10 4.91 14.13 -5.80
N GLN A 11 4.91 13.60 -4.59
CA GLN A 11 4.07 14.09 -3.51
C GLN A 11 4.77 13.86 -2.18
N ASP A 12 4.65 14.84 -1.29
CA ASP A 12 5.04 14.70 0.10
C ASP A 12 3.90 14.09 0.91
N CYS A 13 4.22 13.15 1.79
CA CYS A 13 3.30 12.59 2.76
C CYS A 13 3.88 12.72 4.17
N VAL A 14 3.01 12.90 5.14
CA VAL A 14 3.38 13.03 6.56
C VAL A 14 3.03 11.73 7.26
N GLY A 15 4.05 11.06 7.79
CA GLY A 15 3.91 9.86 8.61
C GLY A 15 3.66 10.17 10.08
N ILE A 16 3.67 9.13 10.91
CA ILE A 16 3.58 9.28 12.37
C ILE A 16 4.83 10.02 12.88
N GLY A 17 4.62 10.97 13.80
CA GLY A 17 5.70 11.79 14.36
C GLY A 17 6.13 12.94 13.45
N ASP A 18 5.25 13.40 12.57
CA ASP A 18 5.46 14.54 11.64
C ASP A 18 6.65 14.37 10.67
N MET A 19 7.10 13.12 10.47
CA MET A 19 8.13 12.82 9.49
C MET A 19 7.57 12.94 8.07
N VAL A 20 8.21 13.79 7.27
CA VAL A 20 7.84 13.99 5.86
C VAL A 20 8.62 13.01 5.00
N TYR A 21 7.89 12.30 4.13
CA TYR A 21 8.43 11.40 3.11
C TYR A 21 8.05 11.92 1.73
N SER A 22 9.02 12.09 0.86
CA SER A 22 8.79 12.49 -0.53
C SER A 22 8.78 11.27 -1.44
N THR A 23 7.77 11.17 -2.29
CA THR A 23 7.69 10.11 -3.29
C THR A 23 8.56 10.47 -4.51
N ALA A 24 9.19 9.46 -5.10
CA ALA A 24 10.08 9.58 -6.26
C ALA A 24 9.34 9.47 -7.61
N GLY A 25 8.05 9.13 -7.59
CA GLY A 25 7.29 8.91 -8.80
C GLY A 25 5.93 8.29 -8.53
N ARG A 26 5.12 8.21 -9.59
CA ARG A 26 3.87 7.45 -9.60
C ARG A 26 3.92 6.35 -10.65
N SER A 27 3.32 5.20 -10.35
CA SER A 27 3.42 4.02 -11.21
C SER A 27 2.10 3.27 -11.23
N ARG A 28 1.64 2.88 -12.43
CA ARG A 28 0.44 2.06 -12.57
C ARG A 28 0.79 0.59 -12.46
N ILE A 29 0.28 -0.08 -11.44
CA ILE A 29 0.55 -1.50 -11.18
C ILE A 29 -0.72 -2.35 -11.26
N LYS A 30 -0.50 -3.66 -11.33
CA LYS A 30 -1.55 -4.67 -11.28
C LYS A 30 -1.44 -5.45 -9.97
N ILE A 31 -2.49 -5.46 -9.17
CA ILE A 31 -2.59 -6.26 -7.95
C ILE A 31 -3.56 -7.42 -8.23
N THR A 32 -3.13 -8.64 -7.95
CA THR A 32 -3.95 -9.84 -8.13
C THR A 32 -4.31 -10.43 -6.78
N LEU A 33 -5.60 -10.66 -6.56
CA LEU A 33 -6.15 -11.24 -5.33
C LEU A 33 -6.91 -12.52 -5.64
N ALA A 34 -6.83 -13.48 -4.70
CA ALA A 34 -7.47 -14.80 -4.80
C ALA A 34 -7.17 -15.57 -6.11
N GLY A 35 -6.14 -15.17 -6.86
CA GLY A 35 -5.75 -15.79 -8.13
C GLY A 35 -6.54 -15.36 -9.38
N TYR A 36 -7.67 -14.66 -9.24
CA TYR A 36 -8.51 -14.27 -10.40
C TYR A 36 -8.98 -12.81 -10.39
N LEU A 37 -8.98 -12.13 -9.24
CA LEU A 37 -9.35 -10.73 -9.16
C LEU A 37 -8.14 -9.87 -9.48
N VAL A 38 -8.27 -8.99 -10.47
CA VAL A 38 -7.19 -8.15 -10.95
C VAL A 38 -7.60 -6.69 -10.84
N TYR A 39 -6.83 -5.92 -10.08
CA TYR A 39 -7.02 -4.49 -9.88
C TYR A 39 -5.87 -3.71 -10.48
N LEU A 40 -6.18 -2.58 -11.11
CA LEU A 40 -5.18 -1.63 -11.59
C LEU A 40 -5.20 -0.42 -10.67
N PHE A 41 -4.04 -0.06 -10.12
CA PHE A 41 -3.89 1.05 -9.19
C PHE A 41 -2.65 1.88 -9.54
N ASP A 42 -2.77 3.19 -9.38
CA ASP A 42 -1.62 4.09 -9.46
C ASP A 42 -1.02 4.26 -8.07
N ILE A 43 0.14 3.67 -7.84
CA ILE A 43 0.87 3.75 -6.57
C ILE A 43 1.91 4.85 -6.59
N TRP A 44 2.18 5.41 -5.43
CA TRP A 44 3.37 6.21 -5.22
C TRP A 44 4.58 5.33 -4.96
N VAL A 45 5.71 5.66 -5.59
CA VAL A 45 6.98 4.97 -5.42
C VAL A 45 7.89 5.88 -4.62
N GLY A 46 8.47 5.40 -3.53
CA GLY A 46 9.36 6.17 -2.67
C GLY A 46 10.10 5.26 -1.70
N ASP A 47 11.00 5.83 -0.91
CA ASP A 47 11.69 5.10 0.14
C ASP A 47 10.81 5.05 1.40
N LEU A 48 10.51 3.83 1.87
CA LEU A 48 9.73 3.58 3.08
C LEU A 48 10.56 2.73 4.04
N PRO A 49 11.12 3.31 5.11
CA PRO A 49 11.98 2.57 6.02
C PRO A 49 11.19 1.46 6.73
N GLY A 50 11.65 0.21 6.56
CA GLY A 50 11.08 -0.95 7.23
C GLY A 50 9.83 -1.56 6.59
N LEU A 51 9.39 -1.06 5.43
CA LEU A 51 8.24 -1.59 4.71
C LEU A 51 8.52 -1.68 3.20
N GLU A 52 8.09 -2.76 2.55
CA GLU A 52 8.21 -2.89 1.10
C GLU A 52 7.07 -2.18 0.35
N ALA A 53 5.87 -2.14 0.96
CA ALA A 53 4.69 -1.48 0.40
C ALA A 53 3.66 -1.18 1.50
N ILE A 54 2.83 -0.16 1.26
CA ILE A 54 1.65 0.14 2.07
C ILE A 54 0.43 0.10 1.17
N LEU A 55 -0.57 -0.70 1.54
CA LEU A 55 -1.88 -0.68 0.92
C LEU A 55 -2.81 0.21 1.75
N GLY A 56 -3.16 1.36 1.21
CA GLY A 56 -4.01 2.34 1.87
C GLY A 56 -5.50 1.98 1.82
N MET A 57 -6.32 2.86 2.42
CA MET A 57 -7.78 2.72 2.40
C MET A 57 -8.37 2.79 0.99
N ASP A 58 -7.71 3.53 0.09
CA ASP A 58 -8.04 3.62 -1.33
C ASP A 58 -7.99 2.26 -2.04
N PHE A 59 -7.13 1.35 -1.58
CA PHE A 59 -7.12 -0.04 -2.01
C PHE A 59 -8.02 -0.94 -1.15
N MET A 60 -7.88 -0.88 0.18
CA MET A 60 -8.53 -1.82 1.09
C MET A 60 -10.06 -1.75 1.06
N VAL A 61 -10.64 -0.54 0.99
CA VAL A 61 -12.09 -0.34 1.04
C VAL A 61 -12.78 -0.87 -0.24
N PRO A 62 -12.37 -0.49 -1.47
CA PRO A 62 -13.03 -0.98 -2.67
C PRO A 62 -12.88 -2.50 -2.89
N VAL A 63 -11.77 -3.07 -2.44
CA VAL A 63 -11.51 -4.51 -2.55
C VAL A 63 -12.29 -5.32 -1.50
N GLY A 64 -12.75 -4.66 -0.42
CA GLY A 64 -13.45 -5.33 0.67
C GLY A 64 -12.53 -6.09 1.63
N ILE A 65 -11.27 -5.66 1.76
CA ILE A 65 -10.36 -6.22 2.77
C ILE A 65 -10.89 -5.90 4.16
N ARG A 66 -10.98 -6.91 5.02
CA ARG A 66 -11.38 -6.79 6.43
C ARG A 66 -10.22 -7.21 7.31
N LEU A 67 -9.92 -6.38 8.30
CA LEU A 67 -8.99 -6.71 9.38
C LEU A 67 -9.83 -7.16 10.57
N ASP A 68 -9.51 -8.34 11.11
CA ASP A 68 -10.07 -8.84 12.36
C ASP A 68 -9.03 -8.69 13.46
N LEU A 69 -9.46 -8.22 14.63
CA LEU A 69 -8.61 -8.10 15.80
C LEU A 69 -9.00 -9.19 16.77
N ALA A 70 -8.33 -10.35 16.66
CA ALA A 70 -8.43 -11.36 17.70
C ALA A 70 -7.92 -10.75 19.02
N ASP A 71 -8.69 -10.87 20.09
CA ASP A 71 -8.41 -10.28 21.41
C ASP A 71 -7.19 -10.88 22.13
N GLY A 72 -6.45 -11.78 21.47
CA GLY A 72 -5.28 -12.43 22.02
C GLY A 72 -5.58 -13.41 23.16
N SER A 73 -6.85 -13.69 23.47
CA SER A 73 -7.18 -14.73 24.44
C SER A 73 -7.07 -16.10 23.78
N LEU A 74 -5.87 -16.69 23.85
CA LEU A 74 -5.76 -18.14 23.77
C LEU A 74 -6.51 -18.69 24.98
N SER A 75 -7.72 -19.21 24.77
CA SER A 75 -8.41 -19.98 25.80
C SER A 75 -7.49 -21.12 26.26
N PRO A 76 -7.22 -21.27 27.57
CA PRO A 76 -6.49 -22.44 28.05
C PRO A 76 -7.37 -23.66 27.81
N GLY A 77 -6.85 -24.61 27.04
CA GLY A 77 -7.42 -25.96 26.95
C GLY A 77 -7.22 -26.75 28.22
#